data_AF-A0A3D5SLK7-F1
#
_entry.id   AF-A0A3D5SLK7-F1
#
_cell.length_a   1.000
_cell.length_b   1.000
_cell.length_c   1.000
_cell.angle_alpha   90.00
_cell.angle_beta   90.00
_cell.angle_gamma   90.00
#
_symmetry.space_group_name_H-M   'P 1'
#
loop_
_entity.id
_entity.type
_entity.pdbx_description
1 polymer ?
#
loop_
_entity_poly.entity_id
_entity_poly.type
_entity_poly.pdbx_seq_one_letter_code
_entity_poly.pdbx_strand_id
1 'polypeptide(L)'
;MSAGLVSGREYTKTRPRGAAPWNPGREALEVVSLVHGIVAEYAQPLTIRQIFYRLVGKYAFEKTEKAYSRLGEILNRARRAGLLGWDAIRDDGDYVPEIPGWSGVKQFRNTVIAMEESYFR
;
A
#
# COMPACT_ATOMS: atom_id res chain seq x y z
N MET A 1 -23.64 -25.35 -2.28
CA MET A 1 -23.36 -24.17 -3.13
C MET A 1 -22.15 -24.50 -4.00
N SER A 2 -22.39 -25.05 -5.19
CA SER A 2 -21.32 -25.45 -6.13
C SER A 2 -20.67 -24.19 -6.70
N ALA A 3 -19.34 -24.08 -6.59
CA ALA A 3 -18.59 -22.98 -7.18
C ALA A 3 -18.70 -23.08 -8.71
N GLY A 4 -19.29 -22.06 -9.33
CA GLY A 4 -19.65 -22.05 -10.74
C GLY A 4 -18.48 -22.36 -11.68
N LEU A 5 -18.72 -23.29 -12.60
CA LEU A 5 -17.87 -23.65 -13.73
C LEU A 5 -17.90 -22.49 -14.75
N VAL A 6 -16.88 -21.64 -14.75
CA VAL A 6 -16.72 -20.60 -15.80
C VAL A 6 -15.71 -21.04 -16.88
N SER A 7 -14.98 -22.15 -16.70
CA SER A 7 -14.02 -22.64 -17.71
C SER A 7 -13.75 -24.15 -17.74
N GLY A 8 -14.55 -24.98 -17.05
CA GLY A 8 -14.29 -26.42 -16.96
C GLY A 8 -13.05 -26.80 -16.12
N ARG A 9 -12.32 -25.82 -15.57
CA ARG A 9 -11.29 -26.04 -14.55
C ARG A 9 -11.92 -26.10 -13.16
N GLU A 10 -11.63 -27.16 -12.42
CA GLU A 10 -11.85 -27.17 -10.97
C GLU A 10 -10.88 -26.20 -10.30
N TYR A 11 -11.40 -25.07 -9.83
CA TYR A 11 -10.64 -24.14 -9.03
C TYR A 11 -10.63 -24.59 -7.56
N THR A 12 -9.61 -25.34 -7.18
CA THR A 12 -9.37 -25.66 -5.77
C THR A 12 -8.85 -24.42 -5.06
N LYS A 13 -9.58 -23.97 -4.04
CA LYS A 13 -9.21 -22.80 -3.23
C LYS A 13 -8.00 -23.13 -2.36
N THR A 14 -6.81 -22.65 -2.76
CA THR A 14 -5.54 -22.96 -2.08
C THR A 14 -5.26 -22.11 -0.85
N ARG A 15 -5.73 -20.86 -0.81
CA ARG A 15 -5.48 -19.93 0.31
C ARG A 15 -6.77 -19.65 1.09
N PRO A 16 -6.72 -19.64 2.45
CA PRO A 16 -7.85 -19.22 3.25
C PRO A 16 -8.25 -17.78 2.87
N ARG A 17 -9.52 -17.40 3.03
CA ARG A 17 -10.02 -16.03 2.84
C ARG A 17 -10.28 -15.40 4.20
N GLY A 18 -10.19 -14.07 4.29
CA GLY A 18 -10.45 -13.35 5.55
C GLY A 18 -9.42 -13.65 6.63
N ALA A 19 -9.84 -13.55 7.89
CA ALA A 19 -9.01 -13.87 9.04
C ALA A 19 -8.45 -15.29 8.95
N ALA A 20 -7.18 -15.47 9.29
CA ALA A 20 -6.51 -16.76 9.22
C ALA A 20 -5.41 -16.85 10.29
N PRO A 21 -5.28 -17.99 10.99
CA PRO A 21 -4.21 -18.17 11.95
C PRO A 21 -2.85 -18.16 11.25
N TRP A 22 -1.86 -17.57 11.90
CA TRP A 22 -0.49 -17.55 11.42
C TRP A 22 0.47 -17.68 12.59
N ASN A 23 1.41 -18.62 12.50
CA ASN A 23 2.53 -18.75 13.42
C ASN A 23 3.82 -18.19 12.74
N PRO A 24 4.14 -16.90 12.92
CA PRO A 24 5.32 -16.28 12.32
C PRO A 24 6.63 -16.80 12.93
N GLY A 25 7.68 -16.91 12.10
CA GLY A 25 9.05 -17.07 12.61
C GLY A 25 9.57 -15.76 13.22
N ARG A 26 10.70 -15.86 13.94
CA ARG A 26 11.36 -14.73 14.63
C ARG A 26 11.51 -13.48 13.75
N GLU A 27 12.08 -13.64 12.56
CA GLU A 27 12.33 -12.49 11.66
C GLU A 27 11.04 -11.79 11.23
N ALA A 28 9.96 -12.54 11.01
CA ALA A 28 8.67 -11.95 10.64
C ALA A 28 8.04 -11.21 11.83
N LEU A 29 8.19 -11.72 13.06
CA LEU A 29 7.77 -11.02 14.27
C LEU A 29 8.56 -9.72 14.49
N GLU A 30 9.87 -9.76 14.26
CA GLU A 30 10.73 -8.56 14.34
C GLU A 30 10.26 -7.50 13.34
N VAL A 31 9.98 -7.87 12.09
CA VAL A 31 9.41 -6.95 11.09
C VAL A 31 8.08 -6.36 11.54
N VAL A 32 7.15 -7.19 12.06
CA VAL A 32 5.85 -6.70 12.56
C VAL A 32 6.04 -5.72 13.73
N SER A 33 6.97 -6.00 14.64
CA SER A 33 7.31 -5.10 15.76
C SER A 33 7.86 -3.76 15.30
N LEU A 34 8.79 -3.77 14.33
CA LEU A 34 9.31 -2.54 13.73
C LEU A 34 8.21 -1.72 13.06
N VAL A 35 7.28 -2.39 12.39
CA VAL A 35 6.15 -1.73 11.71
C VAL A 35 5.18 -1.11 12.71
N HIS A 36 4.90 -1.77 13.85
CA HIS A 36 4.14 -1.16 14.95
C HIS A 36 4.80 0.13 15.43
N GLY A 37 6.12 0.11 15.66
CA GLY A 37 6.87 1.30 16.05
C GLY A 37 6.75 2.42 15.01
N ILE A 38 6.92 2.09 13.73
CA ILE A 38 6.79 3.07 12.63
C ILE A 38 5.37 3.64 12.58
N VAL A 39 4.32 2.82 12.61
CA VAL A 39 2.94 3.31 12.49
C VAL A 39 2.57 4.21 13.67
N ALA A 40 3.04 3.89 14.88
CA ALA A 40 2.81 4.71 16.07
C ALA A 40 3.49 6.09 16.02
N GLU A 41 4.50 6.30 15.16
CA GLU A 41 5.15 7.60 14.98
C GLU A 41 4.30 8.60 14.20
N TYR A 42 3.26 8.15 13.49
CA TYR A 42 2.48 8.98 12.57
C TYR A 42 1.03 9.10 13.02
N ALA A 43 0.50 10.33 13.00
CA ALA A 43 -0.90 10.60 13.29
C ALA A 43 -1.86 10.07 12.20
N GLN A 44 -1.34 9.80 10.99
CA GLN A 44 -2.11 9.31 9.86
C GLN A 44 -1.56 7.98 9.35
N PRO A 45 -2.41 7.04 8.92
CA PRO A 45 -1.96 5.77 8.37
C PRO A 45 -1.04 5.94 7.17
N LEU A 46 0.05 5.18 7.16
CA LEU A 46 1.02 5.14 6.07
C LEU A 46 0.66 4.05 5.06
N THR A 47 1.03 4.28 3.80
CA THR A 47 1.02 3.22 2.78
C THR A 47 2.12 2.20 3.03
N ILE A 48 1.98 1.00 2.49
CA ILE A 48 3.03 -0.03 2.57
C ILE A 48 4.38 0.45 2.00
N ARG A 49 4.36 1.27 0.94
CA ARG A 49 5.58 1.83 0.34
C ARG A 49 6.25 2.86 1.24
N GLN A 50 5.46 3.69 1.93
CA GLN A 50 5.99 4.62 2.93
C GLN A 50 6.61 3.85 4.11
N ILE A 51 5.93 2.82 4.61
CA ILE A 51 6.46 1.94 5.68
C ILE A 51 7.77 1.28 5.23
N PHE A 52 7.82 0.75 4.01
CA PHE A 52 9.04 0.16 3.45
C PHE A 52 10.22 1.15 3.46
N TYR A 53 10.02 2.39 3.03
CA TYR A 53 11.10 3.38 3.04
C TYR A 53 11.48 3.85 4.45
N ARG A 54 10.54 3.83 5.42
CA ARG A 54 10.88 4.04 6.83
C ARG A 54 11.77 2.93 7.37
N LEU A 55 11.48 1.67 7.01
CA LEU A 55 12.33 0.52 7.35
C LEU A 55 13.73 0.66 6.74
N VAL A 56 13.83 0.98 5.45
CA VAL A 56 15.11 1.18 4.75
C VAL A 56 15.93 2.30 5.40
N GLY A 57 15.30 3.44 5.71
CA GLY A 57 15.99 4.61 6.24
C GLY A 57 16.39 4.52 7.72
N LYS A 58 15.59 3.84 8.56
CA LYS A 58 15.78 3.82 10.02
C LYS A 58 16.35 2.51 10.56
N TYR A 59 16.12 1.39 9.88
CA TYR A 59 16.41 0.04 10.41
C TYR A 59 17.30 -0.80 9.49
N ALA A 60 18.06 -0.15 8.60
CA ALA A 60 18.97 -0.82 7.65
C ALA A 60 18.29 -1.92 6.81
N PHE A 61 17.00 -1.76 6.52
CA PHE A 61 16.25 -2.73 5.73
C PHE A 61 16.73 -2.74 4.28
N GLU A 62 16.78 -3.92 3.67
CA GLU A 62 17.28 -4.07 2.31
C GLU A 62 16.38 -3.34 1.30
N LYS A 63 16.98 -2.45 0.49
CA LYS A 63 16.27 -1.69 -0.55
C LYS A 63 16.20 -2.50 -1.86
N THR A 64 15.48 -3.62 -1.84
CA THR A 64 15.25 -4.45 -3.05
C THR A 64 13.78 -4.81 -3.23
N GLU A 65 13.40 -5.11 -4.47
CA GLU A 65 12.04 -5.57 -4.82
C GLU A 65 11.67 -6.85 -4.08
N LYS A 66 12.65 -7.74 -3.84
CA LYS A 66 12.45 -8.96 -3.07
C LYS A 66 12.09 -8.66 -1.62
N ALA A 67 12.78 -7.72 -0.98
CA ALA A 67 12.49 -7.28 0.38
C ALA A 67 11.10 -6.61 0.47
N TYR A 68 10.74 -5.79 -0.51
CA TYR A 68 9.43 -5.16 -0.59
C TYR A 68 8.29 -6.19 -0.74
N SER A 69 8.44 -7.16 -1.65
CA SER A 69 7.46 -8.23 -1.85
C SER A 69 7.30 -9.09 -0.58
N ARG A 70 8.41 -9.41 0.06
CA ARG A 70 8.41 -10.14 1.34
C ARG A 70 7.70 -9.37 2.45
N LEU A 71 7.92 -8.06 2.56
CA LEU A 71 7.21 -7.20 3.50
C LEU A 71 5.70 -7.26 3.25
N GLY A 72 5.26 -7.18 1.99
CA GLY A 72 3.85 -7.33 1.62
C GLY A 72 3.22 -8.63 2.11
N GLU A 73 3.90 -9.77 1.91
CA GLU A 73 3.41 -11.07 2.39
C GLU A 73 3.37 -11.14 3.92
N ILE A 74 4.38 -10.60 4.62
CA ILE A 74 4.42 -10.54 6.09
C ILE A 74 3.25 -9.71 6.63
N LEU A 75 3.05 -8.50 6.12
CA LEU A 75 2.01 -7.59 6.59
C LEU A 75 0.60 -8.08 6.26
N ASN A 76 0.42 -8.73 5.11
CA ASN A 76 -0.84 -9.38 4.78
C ASN A 76 -1.19 -10.49 5.79
N ARG A 77 -0.23 -11.37 6.10
CA ARG A 77 -0.45 -12.45 7.10
C ARG A 77 -0.64 -11.89 8.50
N ALA A 78 0.12 -10.86 8.89
CA ALA A 78 0.00 -10.20 10.18
C ALA A 78 -1.40 -9.61 10.40
N ARG A 79 -1.93 -8.85 9.43
CA ARG A 79 -3.29 -8.28 9.52
C ARG A 79 -4.36 -9.36 9.60
N ARG A 80 -4.26 -10.40 8.78
CA ARG A 80 -5.22 -11.51 8.78
C ARG A 80 -5.19 -12.35 10.05
N ALA A 81 -4.04 -12.38 10.75
CA ALA A 81 -3.88 -13.05 12.04
C ALA A 81 -4.20 -12.15 13.23
N GLY A 82 -4.55 -10.87 13.01
CA GLY A 82 -4.82 -9.90 14.08
C GLY A 82 -3.57 -9.38 14.79
N LEU A 83 -2.36 -9.63 14.26
CA LEU A 83 -1.10 -9.12 14.82
C LEU A 83 -0.84 -7.65 14.45
N LEU A 84 -1.56 -7.13 13.46
CA LEU A 84 -1.51 -5.74 13.03
C LEU A 84 -2.94 -5.30 12.69
N GLY A 85 -3.35 -4.11 13.13
CA GLY A 85 -4.68 -3.56 12.86
C GLY A 85 -4.95 -3.38 11.36
N TRP A 86 -6.21 -3.45 10.94
CA TRP A 86 -6.60 -3.19 9.56
C TRP A 86 -6.43 -1.73 9.16
N ASP A 87 -6.52 -0.83 10.14
CA ASP A 87 -6.35 0.62 10.07
C ASP A 87 -4.87 1.06 10.15
N ALA A 88 -3.96 0.17 10.54
CA ALA A 88 -2.54 0.47 10.70
C ALA A 88 -1.82 0.82 9.39
N ILE A 89 -2.39 0.41 8.25
CA ILE A 89 -1.82 0.65 6.92
C ILE A 89 -2.92 1.23 6.03
N ARG A 90 -2.59 2.32 5.35
CA ARG A 90 -3.45 2.91 4.33
C ARG A 90 -3.42 2.06 3.06
N ASP A 91 -4.59 1.63 2.61
CA ASP A 91 -4.78 0.96 1.33
C ASP A 91 -5.21 1.99 0.28
N ASP A 92 -4.22 2.74 -0.21
CA ASP A 92 -4.41 3.51 -1.44
C ASP A 92 -4.39 2.47 -2.55
N GLY A 93 -5.57 2.06 -3.03
CA GLY A 93 -5.68 1.31 -4.27
C GLY A 93 -5.12 2.11 -5.45
N ASP A 94 -5.50 1.75 -6.67
CA ASP A 94 -5.19 2.55 -7.87
C ASP A 94 -6.03 3.84 -7.90
N TYR A 95 -6.00 4.64 -6.83
CA TYR A 95 -6.53 5.99 -6.84
C TYR A 95 -5.68 6.80 -7.82
N VAL A 96 -6.18 6.88 -9.05
CA VAL A 96 -5.71 7.82 -10.05
C VAL A 96 -6.52 9.09 -9.79
N PRO A 97 -5.97 10.11 -9.11
CA PRO A 97 -6.61 11.42 -9.11
C PRO A 97 -6.81 11.85 -10.56
N GLU A 98 -7.84 12.67 -10.84
CA GLU A 98 -7.96 13.29 -12.17
C GLU A 98 -6.60 13.87 -12.54
N ILE A 99 -6.03 13.41 -13.67
CA ILE A 99 -4.73 13.88 -14.13
C ILE A 99 -4.85 15.39 -14.30
N PRO A 100 -4.17 16.21 -13.49
CA PRO A 100 -4.27 17.64 -13.61
C PRO A 100 -3.73 18.03 -14.99
N GLY A 101 -4.57 18.68 -15.79
CA GLY A 101 -4.27 18.98 -17.17
C GLY A 101 -5.36 19.80 -17.84
N TRP A 102 -5.17 20.05 -19.12
CA TRP A 102 -6.09 20.84 -19.92
C TRP A 102 -6.85 19.94 -20.88
N SER A 103 -8.17 20.06 -20.89
CA SER A 103 -9.07 19.37 -21.82
C SER A 103 -8.92 19.86 -23.28
N GLY A 104 -8.13 20.90 -23.50
CA GLY A 104 -7.72 21.35 -24.83
C GLY A 104 -6.83 22.59 -24.82
N VAL A 105 -6.30 22.93 -25.99
CA VAL A 105 -5.37 24.06 -26.21
C VAL A 105 -5.93 25.38 -25.67
N LYS A 106 -7.25 25.59 -25.78
CA LYS A 106 -7.92 26.80 -25.27
C LYS A 106 -7.81 26.93 -23.75
N GLN A 107 -8.05 25.83 -23.02
CA GLN A 107 -7.97 25.85 -21.55
C GLN A 107 -6.53 26.05 -21.08
N PHE A 108 -5.56 25.42 -21.77
CA PHE A 108 -4.13 25.66 -21.54
C PHE A 108 -3.78 27.14 -21.68
N ARG A 109 -4.13 27.72 -22.83
CA ARG A 109 -3.85 29.13 -23.12
C ARG A 109 -4.45 30.07 -22.07
N ASN A 110 -5.71 29.84 -21.69
CA ASN A 110 -6.38 30.65 -20.67
C ASN A 110 -5.69 30.56 -19.31
N THR A 111 -5.17 29.38 -18.95
CA THR A 111 -4.45 29.18 -17.69
C THR A 111 -3.13 29.96 -17.69
N VAL A 112 -2.36 29.89 -18.79
CA VAL A 112 -1.10 30.63 -18.92
C VAL A 112 -1.33 32.14 -18.87
N ILE A 113 -2.37 32.65 -19.54
CA ILE A 113 -2.74 34.08 -19.48
C ILE A 113 -3.09 34.50 -18.04
N ALA A 114 -3.90 33.71 -17.33
CA ALA A 114 -4.25 34.03 -15.93
C ALA A 114 -3.03 33.97 -14.98
N MET A 115 -2.07 33.07 -15.25
CA MET A 115 -0.81 33.03 -14.50
C MET A 115 0.04 34.28 -14.76
N GLU A 116 0.08 34.80 -15.99
CA GLU A 116 0.79 36.04 -16.33
C GLU A 116 0.26 37.24 -15.52
N GLU A 117 -1.06 37.40 -15.44
CA GLU A 117 -1.73 38.49 -14.70
C GLU A 117 -1.48 38.47 -13.18
N SER A 118 -1.02 37.33 -12.65
CA SER A 118 -0.68 37.15 -11.24
C SER A 118 0.82 37.11 -10.98
N TYR A 119 1.66 36.85 -11.99
CA TYR A 119 3.11 36.71 -11.85
C TYR A 119 3.85 38.03 -11.60
N PHE A 120 3.31 39.14 -12.10
CA PHE A 120 3.88 40.49 -11.92
C PHE A 120 3.26 41.28 -10.75
N ARG A 121 2.51 40.62 -9.87
CA ARG A 121 2.01 41.19 -8.61
C ARG A 121 2.81 40.66 -7.43
#